data_AF-A0A519I2Q5-F1
#
_entry.id   AF-A0A519I2Q5-F1
#
_cell.length_a   1.000
_cell.length_b   1.000
_cell.length_c   1.000
_cell.angle_alpha   90.00
_cell.angle_beta   90.00
_cell.angle_gamma   90.00
#
_symmetry.space_group_name_H-M   'P 1'
#
loop_
_entity.id
_entity.type
_entity.pdbx_description
1 polymer ?
#
loop_
_entity_poly.entity_id
_entity_poly.type
_entity_poly.pdbx_seq_one_letter_code
_entity_poly.pdbx_strand_id
1 'polypeptide(L)'
;MDPRLLRYYNQELRYLREMGGEFAREFPKIAGRLGMEGLEVADPYVERLLEGSAFLAARVQLKQDAEFPQLAQRLLDIVCPNLGAPIPSMLVAQLEPNNDPNLIAGFTLPRGSALMGARTPLGPTRCEFRTAQPVTLTPIQVTQVEYFLSAADLNLHALPLRERPRSGVRVRLELPTGMSFAKLPLDTLRFFMGGLQDVALKLHELATCRCVGVLAGPSGKGPDIKRQFLPPNRVRHVGLADDEAMLPVTLRGLSGTRLMQEYFAFPQRFLFLDVVGLRPSFAACPGNSFDLVLLFDRYEASLEGGGEPANFSLNCVPAINLFERRAERITVDDSTTAFQVIPDRLAGNDFEVFDIAAVAGYSSETDELQFLPLFDVPHADPTGASGYFNVQREPRLASDRSKREGPRSAYVGSEVFLSLVDLH
;
A
#
# COMPACT_ATOMS: atom_id res chain seq x y z
N MET A 1 1.35 -12.63 32.30
CA MET A 1 0.50 -11.74 33.15
C MET A 1 0.74 -10.32 32.65
N ASP A 2 -0.31 -9.53 32.41
CA ASP A 2 -0.17 -8.16 31.88
C ASP A 2 0.53 -7.26 32.93
N PRO A 3 1.65 -6.59 32.59
CA PRO A 3 2.38 -5.75 33.54
C PRO A 3 1.56 -4.57 34.08
N ARG A 4 0.50 -4.15 33.37
CA ARG A 4 -0.39 -3.06 33.80
C ARG A 4 -1.26 -3.45 35.00
N LEU A 5 -1.52 -4.74 35.21
CA LEU A 5 -2.44 -5.23 36.25
C LEU A 5 -2.03 -4.77 37.66
N LEU A 6 -0.73 -4.69 37.95
CA LEU A 6 -0.23 -4.25 39.26
C LEU A 6 -0.66 -2.81 39.57
N ARG A 7 -0.72 -1.93 38.57
CA ARG A 7 -1.16 -0.55 38.74
C ARG A 7 -2.64 -0.49 39.14
N TYR A 8 -3.49 -1.21 38.40
CA TYR A 8 -4.93 -1.29 38.69
C TYR A 8 -5.18 -1.92 40.06
N TYR A 9 -4.46 -2.99 40.39
CA TYR A 9 -4.55 -3.63 41.71
C TYR A 9 -4.25 -2.65 42.85
N ASN A 10 -3.14 -1.92 42.77
CA ASN A 10 -2.78 -0.95 43.80
C ASN A 10 -3.78 0.20 43.91
N GLN A 11 -4.36 0.63 42.78
CA GLN A 11 -5.38 1.67 42.76
C GLN A 11 -6.69 1.20 43.41
N GLU A 12 -7.18 0.01 43.05
CA GLU A 12 -8.39 -0.59 43.64
C GLU A 12 -8.19 -0.91 45.14
N LEU A 13 -7.02 -1.40 45.52
CA LEU A 13 -6.70 -1.65 46.93
C LEU A 13 -6.70 -0.36 47.75
N ARG A 14 -6.14 0.73 47.18
CA ARG A 14 -6.18 2.05 47.82
C ARG A 14 -7.62 2.55 47.96
N TYR A 15 -8.41 2.45 46.90
CA TYR A 15 -9.82 2.82 46.89
C TYR A 15 -10.63 2.04 47.94
N LEU A 16 -10.46 0.72 48.02
CA LEU A 16 -11.15 -0.11 49.02
C LEU A 16 -10.74 0.23 50.46
N ARG A 17 -9.47 0.58 50.71
CA ARG A 17 -9.02 1.06 52.03
C ARG A 17 -9.61 2.43 52.37
N GLU A 18 -9.61 3.37 51.43
CA GLU A 18 -10.22 4.71 51.61
C GLU A 18 -11.72 4.58 51.92
N MET A 19 -12.46 3.80 51.13
CA MET A 19 -13.88 3.49 51.34
C MET A 19 -14.13 2.75 52.65
N GLY A 20 -13.24 1.81 53.02
CA GLY A 20 -13.29 1.11 54.30
C GLY A 20 -13.18 2.06 55.49
N GLY A 21 -12.32 3.08 55.38
CA GLY A 21 -12.19 4.12 56.40
C GLY A 21 -13.36 5.10 56.47
N GLU A 22 -14.08 5.32 55.36
CA GLU A 22 -15.36 6.04 55.36
C GLU A 22 -16.45 5.20 56.04
N PHE A 23 -16.56 3.92 55.68
CA PHE A 23 -17.49 2.97 56.30
C PHE A 23 -17.26 2.85 57.82
N ALA A 24 -16.01 2.83 58.27
CA ALA A 24 -15.67 2.76 59.69
C ALA A 24 -16.10 4.02 60.47
N ARG A 25 -16.04 5.19 59.82
CA ARG A 25 -16.51 6.46 60.41
C ARG A 25 -18.04 6.50 60.52
N GLU A 26 -18.74 6.00 59.53
CA GLU A 26 -20.21 6.03 59.47
C GLU A 26 -20.86 4.91 60.31
N PHE A 27 -20.23 3.74 60.38
CA PHE A 27 -20.73 2.56 61.11
C PHE A 27 -19.71 1.96 62.11
N PRO A 28 -19.33 2.69 63.18
CA PRO A 28 -18.22 2.28 64.06
C PRO A 28 -18.43 0.92 64.74
N LYS A 29 -19.67 0.61 65.12
CA LYS A 29 -20.01 -0.67 65.78
C LYS A 29 -19.84 -1.88 64.86
N ILE A 30 -20.06 -1.71 63.55
CA ILE A 30 -19.94 -2.78 62.56
C ILE A 30 -18.47 -2.93 62.16
N ALA A 31 -17.80 -1.81 61.89
CA ALA A 31 -16.38 -1.78 61.56
C ALA A 31 -15.49 -2.36 62.68
N GLY A 32 -15.79 -2.07 63.94
CA GLY A 32 -15.09 -2.67 65.08
C GLY A 32 -15.22 -4.20 65.17
N ARG A 33 -16.31 -4.79 64.67
CA ARG A 33 -16.47 -6.26 64.57
C ARG A 33 -15.64 -6.87 63.43
N LEU A 34 -15.29 -6.06 62.44
CA LEU A 34 -14.50 -6.44 61.26
C LEU A 34 -13.01 -6.08 61.44
N GLY A 35 -12.61 -5.56 62.61
CA GLY A 35 -11.24 -5.13 62.87
C GLY A 35 -10.79 -3.95 62.00
N MET A 36 -11.72 -3.10 61.54
CA MET A 36 -11.41 -1.94 60.70
C MET A 36 -11.30 -0.68 61.57
N GLU A 37 -10.12 -0.06 61.62
CA GLU A 37 -9.86 1.21 62.31
C GLU A 37 -9.22 2.21 61.35
N GLY A 38 -10.02 3.19 60.90
CA GLY A 38 -9.55 4.15 59.90
C GLY A 38 -9.16 3.44 58.59
N LEU A 39 -7.91 3.62 58.15
CA LEU A 39 -7.36 3.00 56.92
C LEU A 39 -6.75 1.61 57.18
N GLU A 40 -6.56 1.22 58.44
CA GLU A 40 -5.93 -0.04 58.81
C GLU A 40 -6.99 -1.10 59.10
N VAL A 41 -6.74 -2.32 58.61
CA VAL A 41 -7.58 -3.49 58.84
C VAL A 41 -6.75 -4.48 59.64
N ALA A 42 -7.04 -4.59 60.94
CA ALA A 42 -6.30 -5.44 61.85
C ALA A 42 -6.62 -6.94 61.69
N ASP A 43 -7.79 -7.28 61.11
CA ASP A 43 -8.16 -8.66 60.81
C ASP A 43 -7.53 -9.15 59.50
N PRO A 44 -6.62 -10.15 59.53
CA PRO A 44 -5.93 -10.65 58.33
C PRO A 44 -6.86 -11.29 57.30
N TYR A 45 -8.01 -11.83 57.70
CA TYR A 45 -8.98 -12.43 56.77
C TYR A 45 -9.75 -11.35 56.03
N VAL A 46 -10.12 -10.27 56.70
CA VAL A 46 -10.76 -9.11 56.07
C VAL A 46 -9.79 -8.40 55.14
N GLU A 47 -8.53 -8.22 55.55
CA GLU A 47 -7.50 -7.64 54.68
C GLU A 47 -7.30 -8.48 53.40
N ARG A 48 -7.14 -9.80 53.53
CA ARG A 48 -7.02 -10.69 52.36
C ARG A 48 -8.27 -10.71 51.48
N LEU A 49 -9.46 -10.54 52.05
CA LEU A 49 -10.70 -10.42 51.29
C LEU A 49 -10.72 -9.12 50.47
N LEU A 50 -10.26 -8.01 51.05
CA LEU A 50 -10.13 -6.74 50.34
C LEU A 50 -9.07 -6.81 49.24
N GLU A 51 -7.92 -7.44 49.49
CA GLU A 51 -6.90 -7.72 48.47
C GLU A 51 -7.45 -8.59 47.33
N GLY A 52 -8.14 -9.69 47.65
CA GLY A 52 -8.77 -10.55 46.65
C GLY A 52 -9.83 -9.81 45.83
N SER A 53 -10.63 -8.96 46.48
CA SER A 53 -11.66 -8.13 45.83
C SER A 53 -11.03 -7.07 44.92
N ALA A 54 -9.96 -6.40 45.39
CA ALA A 54 -9.18 -5.46 44.60
C ALA A 54 -8.60 -6.12 43.35
N PHE A 55 -8.09 -7.35 43.48
CA PHE A 55 -7.54 -8.09 42.36
C PHE A 55 -8.60 -8.43 41.31
N LEU A 56 -9.80 -8.85 41.73
CA LEU A 56 -10.91 -9.11 40.79
C LEU A 56 -11.40 -7.83 40.12
N ALA A 57 -11.59 -6.74 40.89
CA ALA A 57 -12.00 -5.44 40.37
C ALA A 57 -10.96 -4.88 39.38
N ALA A 58 -9.66 -4.98 39.71
CA ALA A 58 -8.57 -4.53 38.85
C ALA A 58 -8.55 -5.26 37.51
N ARG A 59 -8.87 -6.57 37.49
CA ARG A 59 -8.99 -7.32 36.23
C ARG A 59 -10.16 -6.83 35.38
N VAL A 60 -11.28 -6.47 36.00
CA VAL A 60 -12.45 -5.91 35.30
C VAL A 60 -12.12 -4.54 34.74
N GLN A 61 -11.55 -3.64 35.53
CA GLN A 61 -11.10 -2.32 35.08
C GLN A 61 -10.10 -2.41 33.94
N LEU A 62 -9.07 -3.24 34.08
CA LEU A 62 -8.08 -3.45 33.01
C LEU A 62 -8.75 -3.91 31.72
N LYS A 63 -9.77 -4.79 31.81
CA LYS A 63 -10.51 -5.26 30.64
C LYS A 63 -11.38 -4.16 30.05
N GLN A 64 -12.12 -3.40 30.86
CA GLN A 64 -12.95 -2.29 30.40
C GLN A 64 -12.12 -1.21 29.68
N ASP A 65 -10.98 -0.83 30.25
CA ASP A 65 -10.08 0.15 29.63
C ASP A 65 -9.47 -0.37 28.33
N ALA A 66 -9.27 -1.68 28.21
CA ALA A 66 -8.78 -2.30 26.97
C ALA A 66 -9.82 -2.32 25.84
N GLU A 67 -11.13 -2.15 26.13
CA GLU A 67 -12.19 -2.10 25.11
C GLU A 67 -12.25 -0.75 24.38
N PHE A 68 -11.91 0.36 25.04
CA PHE A 68 -11.98 1.70 24.42
C PHE A 68 -11.09 1.84 23.17
N PRO A 69 -9.81 1.43 23.18
CA PRO A 69 -8.97 1.43 21.98
C PRO A 69 -9.53 0.54 20.87
N GLN A 70 -10.14 -0.60 21.20
CA GLN A 70 -10.75 -1.50 20.22
C GLN A 70 -11.95 -0.83 19.55
N LEU A 71 -12.80 -0.14 20.32
CA LEU A 71 -13.92 0.62 19.77
C LEU A 71 -13.42 1.74 18.84
N ALA A 72 -12.40 2.50 19.24
CA ALA A 72 -11.82 3.55 18.43
C ALA A 72 -11.22 3.01 17.11
N GLN A 73 -10.52 1.87 17.18
CA GLN A 73 -9.97 1.21 16.00
C GLN A 73 -11.09 0.74 15.05
N ARG A 74 -12.15 0.12 15.59
CA ARG A 74 -13.31 -0.30 14.76
C ARG A 74 -13.95 0.88 14.05
N LEU A 75 -14.17 2.01 14.74
CA LEU A 75 -14.69 3.23 14.10
C LEU A 75 -13.74 3.76 13.03
N LEU A 76 -12.43 3.66 13.22
CA LEU A 76 -11.44 4.03 12.22
C LEU A 76 -11.50 3.12 11.00
N ASP A 77 -11.65 1.81 11.19
CA ASP A 77 -11.72 0.83 10.09
C ASP A 77 -12.95 1.07 9.19
N ILE A 78 -14.04 1.62 9.75
CA ILE A 78 -15.24 2.02 8.99
C ILE A 78 -14.96 3.19 8.04
N VAL A 79 -14.19 4.18 8.50
CA VAL A 79 -13.95 5.43 7.77
C VAL A 79 -12.73 5.31 6.85
N CYS A 80 -11.68 4.66 7.34
CA CYS A 80 -10.36 4.56 6.73
C CYS A 80 -9.78 3.14 6.91
N PRO A 81 -10.35 2.12 6.24
CA PRO A 81 -9.98 0.71 6.42
C PRO A 81 -8.49 0.43 6.20
N ASN A 82 -7.84 1.16 5.28
CA ASN A 82 -6.42 0.97 5.00
C ASN A 82 -5.48 1.46 6.12
N LEU A 83 -5.93 2.32 7.06
CA LEU A 83 -5.04 2.87 8.11
C LEU A 83 -4.66 1.85 9.18
N GLY A 84 -5.55 0.90 9.49
CA GLY A 84 -5.28 -0.18 10.44
C GLY A 84 -4.58 -1.40 9.82
N ALA A 85 -4.47 -1.44 8.50
CA ALA A 85 -3.89 -2.56 7.76
C ALA A 85 -2.35 -2.48 7.72
N PRO A 86 -1.66 -3.63 7.67
CA PRO A 86 -0.21 -3.66 7.49
C PRO A 86 0.18 -3.04 6.14
N ILE A 87 1.32 -2.33 6.09
CA ILE A 87 1.84 -1.75 4.84
C ILE A 87 2.53 -2.85 4.03
N PRO A 88 1.99 -3.26 2.86
CA PRO A 88 2.61 -4.31 2.07
C PRO A 88 3.89 -3.82 1.42
N SER A 89 4.83 -4.73 1.15
CA SER A 89 6.02 -4.37 0.36
C SER A 89 5.62 -4.00 -1.07
N MET A 90 6.22 -2.94 -1.60
CA MET A 90 5.95 -2.40 -2.92
C MET A 90 7.25 -2.29 -3.73
N LEU A 91 7.14 -2.37 -5.05
CA LEU A 91 8.27 -2.17 -5.97
C LEU A 91 7.81 -1.57 -7.30
N VAL A 92 8.77 -1.11 -8.10
CA VAL A 92 8.60 -0.92 -9.54
C VAL A 92 9.39 -2.02 -10.24
N ALA A 93 8.70 -2.84 -11.04
CA ALA A 93 9.32 -3.88 -11.84
C ALA A 93 9.57 -3.34 -13.25
N GLN A 94 10.80 -3.49 -13.74
CA GLN A 94 11.09 -3.36 -15.16
C GLN A 94 10.96 -4.73 -15.83
N LEU A 95 10.11 -4.83 -16.83
CA LEU A 95 9.84 -6.06 -17.55
C LEU A 95 10.67 -6.08 -18.83
N GLU A 96 11.56 -7.06 -18.96
CA GLU A 96 12.39 -7.27 -20.14
C GLU A 96 11.75 -8.36 -21.01
N PRO A 97 11.05 -7.97 -22.09
CA PRO A 97 10.48 -8.95 -22.98
C PRO A 97 11.58 -9.63 -23.79
N ASN A 98 11.41 -10.94 -24.06
CA ASN A 98 12.28 -11.66 -24.98
C ASN A 98 12.23 -11.02 -26.37
N ASN A 99 13.28 -11.25 -27.17
CA ASN A 99 13.39 -10.73 -28.53
C ASN A 99 12.42 -11.47 -29.49
N ASP A 100 11.13 -11.14 -29.40
CA ASP A 100 10.05 -11.65 -30.24
C ASP A 100 9.69 -10.59 -31.31
N PRO A 101 9.78 -10.90 -32.61
CA PRO A 101 9.35 -10.01 -33.68
C PRO A 101 7.91 -9.50 -33.55
N ASN A 102 7.01 -10.27 -32.94
CA ASN A 102 5.60 -9.91 -32.77
C ASN A 102 5.39 -8.80 -31.73
N LEU A 103 6.39 -8.54 -30.88
CA LEU A 103 6.32 -7.50 -29.85
C LEU A 103 6.18 -6.09 -30.45
N ILE A 104 6.48 -5.90 -31.74
CA ILE A 104 6.24 -4.64 -32.44
C ILE A 104 4.76 -4.20 -32.42
N ALA A 105 3.82 -5.16 -32.30
CA ALA A 105 2.40 -4.86 -32.14
C ALA A 105 2.05 -4.32 -30.74
N GLY A 106 2.97 -4.45 -29.77
CA GLY A 106 2.75 -4.21 -28.35
C GLY A 106 2.05 -5.39 -27.68
N PHE A 107 2.46 -5.71 -26.46
CA PHE A 107 1.77 -6.69 -25.61
C PHE A 107 1.36 -6.03 -24.29
N THR A 108 0.05 -5.93 -24.04
CA THR A 108 -0.45 -5.34 -22.80
C THR A 108 -0.59 -6.39 -21.72
N LEU A 109 0.24 -6.28 -20.69
CA LEU A 109 0.09 -7.04 -19.45
C LEU A 109 -1.01 -6.36 -18.59
N PRO A 110 -2.08 -7.07 -18.21
CA PRO A 110 -3.16 -6.47 -17.44
C PRO A 110 -2.75 -6.21 -15.98
N ARG A 111 -3.45 -5.24 -15.34
CA ARG A 111 -3.41 -5.06 -13.88
C ARG A 111 -3.75 -6.38 -13.18
N GLY A 112 -3.13 -6.62 -12.02
CA GLY A 112 -3.32 -7.84 -11.23
C GLY A 112 -2.49 -9.04 -11.71
N SER A 113 -1.67 -8.87 -12.76
CA SER A 113 -0.74 -9.91 -13.20
C SER A 113 0.26 -10.25 -12.09
N ALA A 114 0.52 -11.55 -11.89
CA ALA A 114 1.43 -12.06 -10.86
C ALA A 114 2.90 -11.91 -11.27
N LEU A 115 3.72 -11.41 -10.35
CA LEU A 115 5.18 -11.40 -10.44
C LEU A 115 5.75 -12.22 -9.28
N MET A 116 6.46 -13.30 -9.61
CA MET A 116 7.00 -14.23 -8.61
C MET A 116 8.46 -13.93 -8.31
N GLY A 117 8.78 -13.72 -7.04
CA GLY A 117 10.14 -13.56 -6.55
C GLY A 117 11.00 -14.82 -6.70
N ALA A 118 12.31 -14.65 -6.58
CA ALA A 118 13.24 -15.77 -6.50
C ALA A 118 12.98 -16.64 -5.25
N ARG A 119 13.35 -17.92 -5.31
CA ARG A 119 13.39 -18.75 -4.10
C ARG A 119 14.51 -18.24 -3.20
N THR A 120 14.25 -18.13 -1.90
CA THR A 120 15.26 -17.68 -0.92
C THR A 120 15.64 -18.82 0.03
N PRO A 121 16.81 -18.77 0.68
CA PRO A 121 17.19 -19.74 1.70
C PRO A 121 16.31 -19.67 2.97
N LEU A 122 15.51 -18.62 3.12
CA LEU A 122 14.67 -18.39 4.30
C LEU A 122 13.47 -19.34 4.38
N GLY A 123 13.03 -19.90 3.25
CA GLY A 123 11.89 -20.81 3.23
C GLY A 123 11.42 -21.18 1.82
N PRO A 124 10.47 -22.12 1.74
CA PRO A 124 9.93 -22.57 0.45
C PRO A 124 8.99 -21.55 -0.20
N THR A 125 8.41 -20.63 0.59
CA THR A 125 7.44 -19.63 0.16
C THR A 125 8.12 -18.54 -0.65
N ARG A 126 7.62 -18.28 -1.86
CA ARG A 126 8.11 -17.23 -2.75
C ARG A 126 7.28 -15.97 -2.51
N CYS A 127 7.93 -14.80 -2.50
CA CYS A 127 7.20 -13.54 -2.52
C CYS A 127 6.43 -13.41 -3.83
N GLU A 128 5.19 -12.96 -3.75
CA GLU A 128 4.31 -12.76 -4.90
C GLU A 128 3.88 -11.30 -4.92
N PHE A 129 3.96 -10.66 -6.09
CA PHE A 129 3.50 -9.30 -6.29
C PHE A 129 2.44 -9.26 -7.37
N ARG A 130 1.54 -8.28 -7.27
CA ARG A 130 0.50 -8.00 -8.26
C ARG A 130 0.75 -6.64 -8.88
N THR A 131 0.75 -6.57 -10.20
CA THR A 131 0.85 -5.29 -10.93
C THR A 131 -0.34 -4.39 -10.59
N ALA A 132 -0.08 -3.12 -10.29
CA ALA A 132 -1.13 -2.18 -9.88
C ALA A 132 -1.81 -1.45 -11.05
N GLN A 133 -1.25 -1.54 -12.25
CA GLN A 133 -1.78 -0.92 -13.45
C GLN A 133 -1.39 -1.76 -14.68
N PRO A 134 -2.11 -1.63 -15.81
CA PRO A 134 -1.68 -2.27 -17.06
C PRO A 134 -0.37 -1.66 -17.57
N VAL A 135 0.44 -2.46 -18.24
CA VAL A 135 1.67 -2.02 -18.91
C VAL A 135 1.74 -2.60 -20.31
N THR A 136 2.03 -1.77 -21.30
CA THR A 136 2.24 -2.23 -22.68
C THR A 136 3.73 -2.43 -22.91
N LEU A 137 4.13 -3.70 -23.07
CA LEU A 137 5.48 -4.10 -23.38
C LEU A 137 5.79 -3.79 -24.83
N THR A 138 6.96 -3.18 -25.04
CA THR A 138 7.44 -2.77 -26.36
C THR A 138 8.90 -3.18 -26.54
N PRO A 139 9.37 -3.38 -27.78
CA PRO A 139 10.78 -3.65 -28.06
C PRO A 139 11.64 -2.37 -27.99
N ILE A 140 11.06 -1.22 -27.63
CA ILE A 140 11.76 0.06 -27.62
C ILE A 140 12.74 0.09 -26.46
N GLN A 141 13.97 0.46 -26.75
CA GLN A 141 15.02 0.68 -25.77
C GLN A 141 15.41 2.14 -25.73
N VAL A 142 15.66 2.67 -24.53
CA VAL A 142 16.27 3.99 -24.36
C VAL A 142 17.79 3.81 -24.43
N THR A 143 18.44 4.42 -25.42
CA THR A 143 19.89 4.26 -25.64
C THR A 143 20.70 5.46 -25.18
N GLN A 144 20.09 6.65 -25.15
CA GLN A 144 20.77 7.87 -24.72
C GLN A 144 19.78 8.83 -24.08
N VAL A 145 20.20 9.49 -23.00
CA VAL A 145 19.48 10.61 -22.39
C VAL A 145 20.47 11.75 -22.23
N GLU A 146 20.15 12.91 -22.79
CA GLU A 146 21.00 14.10 -22.75
C GLU A 146 20.20 15.28 -22.23
N TYR A 147 20.55 15.77 -21.05
CA TYR A 147 20.03 17.03 -20.52
C TYR A 147 20.89 18.19 -21.01
N PHE A 148 20.26 19.24 -21.55
CA PHE A 148 20.96 20.35 -22.19
C PHE A 148 20.36 21.71 -21.81
N LEU A 149 21.22 22.74 -21.80
CA LEU A 149 20.81 24.15 -21.67
C LEU A 149 20.28 24.71 -23.00
N SER A 150 20.93 24.36 -24.11
CA SER A 150 20.58 24.82 -25.45
C SER A 150 20.92 23.75 -26.49
N ALA A 151 20.09 23.60 -27.51
CA ALA A 151 20.27 22.65 -28.60
C ALA A 151 20.23 23.40 -29.94
N ALA A 152 21.41 23.70 -30.48
CA ALA A 152 21.56 24.47 -31.72
C ALA A 152 21.00 23.76 -32.96
N ASP A 153 20.83 22.43 -32.90
CA ASP A 153 20.23 21.62 -33.95
C ASP A 153 18.69 21.67 -33.95
N LEU A 154 18.06 22.33 -32.96
CA LEU A 154 16.62 22.51 -32.88
C LEU A 154 16.23 23.92 -33.30
N ASN A 155 15.36 24.05 -34.31
CA ASN A 155 14.81 25.34 -34.71
C ASN A 155 13.67 25.78 -33.77
N LEU A 156 14.02 26.13 -32.54
CA LEU A 156 13.06 26.46 -31.48
C LEU A 156 12.23 27.72 -31.78
N HIS A 157 12.74 28.63 -32.62
CA HIS A 157 12.05 29.87 -33.01
C HIS A 157 10.85 29.64 -33.93
N ALA A 158 10.84 28.53 -34.68
CA ALA A 158 9.75 28.18 -35.58
C ALA A 158 8.59 27.46 -34.88
N LEU A 159 8.73 27.15 -33.58
CA LEU A 159 7.76 26.37 -32.82
C LEU A 159 6.70 27.28 -32.18
N PRO A 160 5.44 26.81 -32.06
CA PRO A 160 4.35 27.56 -31.44
C PRO A 160 4.42 27.48 -29.91
N LEU A 161 5.52 27.96 -29.33
CA LEU A 161 5.77 27.92 -27.89
C LEU A 161 5.20 29.17 -27.19
N ARG A 162 4.52 28.97 -26.06
CA ARG A 162 4.02 30.09 -25.21
C ARG A 162 5.15 30.77 -24.45
N GLU A 163 6.13 29.98 -24.04
CA GLU A 163 7.30 30.41 -23.27
C GLU A 163 8.58 29.91 -23.91
N ARG A 164 9.66 30.68 -23.78
CA ARG A 164 10.95 30.32 -24.35
C ARG A 164 11.60 29.22 -23.50
N PRO A 165 11.97 28.07 -24.09
CA PRO A 165 12.64 27.00 -23.36
C PRO A 165 14.03 27.45 -22.91
N ARG A 166 14.37 27.11 -21.66
CA ARG A 166 15.67 27.38 -21.03
C ARG A 166 16.53 26.13 -20.86
N SER A 167 15.92 24.96 -20.97
CA SER A 167 16.60 23.68 -21.00
C SER A 167 15.74 22.64 -21.73
N GLY A 168 16.27 21.43 -21.89
CA GLY A 168 15.49 20.29 -22.30
C GLY A 168 16.21 18.99 -22.02
N VAL A 169 15.50 17.88 -22.22
CA VAL A 169 16.08 16.54 -22.22
C VAL A 169 15.76 15.84 -23.53
N ARG A 170 16.79 15.31 -24.18
CA ARG A 170 16.68 14.48 -25.38
C ARG A 170 16.82 13.03 -24.97
N VAL A 171 15.79 12.25 -25.25
CA VAL A 171 15.72 10.81 -25.04
C VAL A 171 15.78 10.15 -26.41
N ARG A 172 16.86 9.41 -26.68
CA ARG A 172 16.99 8.59 -27.88
C ARG A 172 16.41 7.21 -27.61
N LEU A 173 15.49 6.84 -28.49
CA LEU A 173 14.82 5.56 -28.51
C LEU A 173 15.31 4.76 -29.73
N GLU A 174 15.56 3.48 -29.53
CA GLU A 174 15.94 2.57 -30.60
C GLU A 174 15.08 1.31 -30.58
N LEU A 175 14.84 0.79 -31.78
CA LEU A 175 14.24 -0.51 -32.00
C LEU A 175 15.31 -1.52 -32.44
N PRO A 176 15.12 -2.82 -32.17
CA PRO A 176 15.97 -3.88 -32.69
C PRO A 176 16.12 -3.78 -34.22
N THR A 177 17.29 -4.19 -34.73
CA THR A 177 17.59 -4.17 -36.16
C THR A 177 16.51 -4.89 -36.97
N GLY A 178 16.04 -4.24 -38.04
CA GLY A 178 14.98 -4.77 -38.91
C GLY A 178 13.55 -4.37 -38.52
N MET A 179 13.36 -3.75 -37.34
CA MET A 179 12.12 -3.10 -36.96
C MET A 179 12.10 -1.61 -37.35
N SER A 180 10.91 -1.02 -37.37
CA SER A 180 10.69 0.37 -37.77
C SER A 180 9.64 1.01 -36.87
N PHE A 181 9.87 2.26 -36.47
CA PHE A 181 8.93 3.02 -35.65
C PHE A 181 7.58 3.20 -36.37
N ALA A 182 7.59 3.29 -37.70
CA ALA A 182 6.38 3.41 -38.51
C ALA A 182 5.39 2.24 -38.37
N LYS A 183 5.85 1.09 -37.85
CA LYS A 183 5.01 -0.10 -37.63
C LYS A 183 4.44 -0.20 -36.21
N LEU A 184 4.84 0.68 -35.27
CA LEU A 184 4.32 0.69 -33.91
C LEU A 184 2.89 1.26 -33.89
N PRO A 185 1.87 0.51 -33.43
CA PRO A 185 0.49 0.99 -33.35
C PRO A 185 0.22 1.88 -32.13
N LEU A 186 1.26 2.29 -31.41
CA LEU A 186 1.17 3.00 -30.13
C LEU A 186 0.91 4.50 -30.31
N ASP A 187 0.10 5.07 -29.43
CA ASP A 187 -0.07 6.52 -29.31
C ASP A 187 0.62 7.11 -28.07
N THR A 188 0.90 6.27 -27.08
CA THR A 188 1.44 6.68 -25.78
C THR A 188 2.68 5.88 -25.45
N LEU A 189 3.71 6.56 -24.95
CA LEU A 189 4.83 5.94 -24.25
C LEU A 189 4.81 6.35 -22.78
N ARG A 190 4.84 5.34 -21.91
CA ARG A 190 4.91 5.50 -20.46
C ARG A 190 6.34 5.32 -20.00
N PHE A 191 6.89 6.36 -19.38
CA PHE A 191 8.23 6.34 -18.79
C PHE A 191 8.14 6.29 -17.27
N PHE A 192 9.01 5.50 -16.66
CA PHE A 192 9.35 5.59 -15.26
C PHE A 192 10.66 6.37 -15.12
N MET A 193 10.70 7.35 -14.21
CA MET A 193 11.96 8.02 -13.88
C MET A 193 12.79 7.12 -12.95
N GLY A 194 13.56 6.20 -13.55
CA GLY A 194 14.24 5.12 -12.84
C GLY A 194 15.69 5.37 -12.42
N GLY A 195 16.19 6.58 -12.65
CA GLY A 195 17.54 6.99 -12.27
C GLY A 195 17.72 7.17 -10.77
N LEU A 196 18.84 7.78 -10.38
CA LEU A 196 19.06 8.20 -8.99
C LEU A 196 17.89 9.07 -8.50
N GLN A 197 17.48 8.88 -7.25
CA GLN A 197 16.24 9.44 -6.70
C GLN A 197 16.13 10.97 -6.90
N ASP A 198 17.19 11.72 -6.61
CA ASP A 198 17.19 13.19 -6.75
C ASP A 198 17.06 13.64 -8.21
N VAL A 199 17.69 12.91 -9.14
CA VAL A 199 17.63 13.15 -10.58
C VAL A 199 16.23 12.84 -11.10
N ALA A 200 15.68 11.68 -10.70
CA ALA A 200 14.35 11.24 -11.07
C ALA A 200 13.27 12.23 -10.62
N LEU A 201 13.33 12.71 -9.38
CA LEU A 201 12.38 13.70 -8.84
C LEU A 201 12.42 15.02 -9.62
N LYS A 202 13.62 15.54 -9.90
CA LYS A 202 13.78 16.80 -10.63
C LYS A 202 13.36 16.69 -12.09
N LEU A 203 13.72 15.60 -12.78
CA LEU A 203 13.26 15.35 -14.14
C LEU A 203 11.74 15.19 -14.20
N HIS A 204 11.17 14.49 -13.22
CA HIS A 204 9.72 14.36 -13.10
C HIS A 204 9.02 15.72 -12.90
N GLU A 205 9.53 16.55 -11.98
CA GLU A 205 9.03 17.92 -11.77
C GLU A 205 9.12 18.75 -13.07
N LEU A 206 10.28 18.73 -13.74
CA LEU A 206 10.47 19.46 -14.98
C LEU A 206 9.49 19.01 -16.07
N ALA A 207 9.33 17.70 -16.24
CA ALA A 207 8.46 17.12 -17.25
C ALA A 207 6.97 17.39 -16.99
N THR A 208 6.52 17.35 -15.74
CA THR A 208 5.10 17.49 -15.41
C THR A 208 4.66 18.93 -15.13
N CYS A 209 5.54 19.77 -14.59
CA CYS A 209 5.20 21.11 -14.12
C CYS A 209 5.82 22.24 -14.94
N ARG A 210 6.92 21.97 -15.67
CA ARG A 210 7.73 23.00 -16.37
C ARG A 210 7.91 22.73 -17.86
N CYS A 211 7.23 21.72 -18.39
CA CYS A 211 7.27 21.38 -19.81
C CYS A 211 6.53 22.44 -20.63
N VAL A 212 7.20 22.97 -21.66
CA VAL A 212 6.62 23.93 -22.61
C VAL A 212 6.25 23.28 -23.94
N GLY A 213 6.72 22.05 -24.19
CA GLY A 213 6.39 21.24 -25.34
C GLY A 213 7.35 20.07 -25.55
N VAL A 214 7.00 19.18 -26.47
CA VAL A 214 7.79 18.00 -26.83
C VAL A 214 8.01 17.97 -28.34
N LEU A 215 9.22 17.62 -28.78
CA LEU A 215 9.51 17.31 -30.17
C LEU A 215 9.69 15.80 -30.32
N ALA A 216 9.03 15.21 -31.31
CA ALA A 216 9.04 13.77 -31.54
C ALA A 216 9.30 13.46 -33.01
N GLY A 217 10.28 12.62 -33.33
CA GLY A 217 10.55 12.24 -34.71
C GLY A 217 11.87 11.48 -34.91
N PRO A 218 12.31 11.29 -36.17
CA PRO A 218 13.55 10.58 -36.47
C PRO A 218 14.77 11.18 -35.77
N SER A 219 15.68 10.31 -35.34
CA SER A 219 16.96 10.75 -34.78
C SER A 219 17.89 11.32 -35.86
N GLY A 220 18.74 12.27 -35.48
CA GLY A 220 19.74 12.86 -36.36
C GLY A 220 19.84 14.38 -36.26
N LYS A 221 20.79 14.95 -36.99
CA LYS A 221 21.03 16.40 -37.08
C LYS A 221 20.95 16.82 -38.54
N GLY A 222 20.25 17.90 -38.83
CA GLY A 222 20.14 18.45 -40.20
C GLY A 222 18.74 18.99 -40.53
N PRO A 223 18.62 19.78 -41.60
CA PRO A 223 17.37 20.43 -42.00
C PRO A 223 16.29 19.45 -42.50
N ASP A 224 16.69 18.25 -42.93
CA ASP A 224 15.77 17.23 -43.46
C ASP A 224 15.06 16.43 -42.35
N ILE A 225 15.55 16.53 -41.10
CA ILE A 225 14.95 15.85 -39.95
C ILE A 225 13.72 16.64 -39.47
N LYS A 226 12.54 16.15 -39.84
CA LYS A 226 11.25 16.72 -39.41
C LYS A 226 10.79 16.06 -38.12
N ARG A 227 10.84 16.82 -37.02
CA ARG A 227 10.23 16.43 -35.74
C ARG A 227 8.88 17.13 -35.58
N GLN A 228 7.87 16.39 -35.17
CA GLN A 228 6.56 16.93 -34.87
C GLN A 228 6.58 17.62 -33.51
N PHE A 229 5.93 18.78 -33.43
CA PHE A 229 5.68 19.46 -32.16
C PHE A 229 4.42 18.91 -31.48
N LEU A 230 4.56 18.58 -30.21
CA LEU A 230 3.48 18.19 -29.32
C LEU A 230 3.36 19.24 -28.20
N PRO A 231 2.15 19.77 -27.94
CA PRO A 231 1.93 20.73 -26.86
C PRO A 231 2.18 20.10 -25.48
N PRO A 232 2.45 20.91 -24.44
CA PRO A 232 2.87 20.41 -23.13
C PRO A 232 1.83 19.53 -22.41
N ASN A 233 0.54 19.71 -22.71
CA ASN A 233 -0.54 18.86 -22.19
C ASN A 233 -0.51 17.41 -22.72
N ARG A 234 0.43 17.09 -23.62
CA ARG A 234 0.73 15.74 -24.07
C ARG A 234 1.68 15.00 -23.13
N VAL A 235 2.32 15.69 -22.19
CA VAL A 235 3.00 15.08 -21.05
C VAL A 235 2.00 15.02 -19.90
N ARG A 236 1.72 13.82 -19.39
CA ARG A 236 0.73 13.59 -18.35
C ARG A 236 1.36 12.87 -17.18
N HIS A 237 0.99 13.30 -15.97
CA HIS A 237 1.31 12.58 -14.75
C HIS A 237 0.50 11.29 -14.65
N VAL A 238 1.07 10.26 -14.03
CA VAL A 238 0.51 8.91 -13.89
C VAL A 238 0.55 8.49 -12.43
N GLY A 239 -0.46 7.77 -11.97
CA GLY A 239 -0.54 7.20 -10.62
C GLY A 239 -1.48 7.95 -9.67
N LEU A 240 -2.42 8.74 -10.19
CA LEU A 240 -3.39 9.46 -9.35
C LEU A 240 -4.79 8.84 -9.39
N ALA A 241 -5.10 8.05 -10.42
CA ALA A 241 -6.41 7.47 -10.61
C ALA A 241 -6.60 6.17 -9.80
N ASP A 242 -7.85 5.78 -9.58
CA ASP A 242 -8.20 4.58 -8.81
C ASP A 242 -7.81 3.27 -9.55
N ASP A 243 -7.83 3.30 -10.88
CA ASP A 243 -7.36 2.20 -11.72
C ASP A 243 -5.82 2.05 -11.73
N GLU A 244 -5.11 3.00 -11.11
CA GLU A 244 -3.65 3.01 -10.91
C GLU A 244 -3.24 2.82 -9.44
N ALA A 245 -4.21 2.59 -8.54
CA ALA A 245 -3.98 2.44 -7.11
C ALA A 245 -3.21 1.15 -6.76
N MET A 246 -2.27 1.28 -5.81
CA MET A 246 -1.52 0.16 -5.24
C MET A 246 -2.28 -0.45 -4.07
N LEU A 247 -2.75 0.39 -3.15
CA LEU A 247 -3.60 -0.03 -2.04
C LEU A 247 -5.06 -0.18 -2.50
N PRO A 248 -5.85 -1.06 -1.84
CA PRO A 248 -7.24 -1.25 -2.20
C PRO A 248 -8.05 0.05 -2.19
N VAL A 249 -8.85 0.21 -3.23
CA VAL A 249 -9.82 1.31 -3.34
C VAL A 249 -11.06 0.88 -2.57
N THR A 250 -11.47 1.68 -1.59
CA THR A 250 -12.65 1.39 -0.78
C THR A 250 -13.75 2.40 -1.11
N LEU A 251 -15.00 1.94 -1.15
CA LEU A 251 -16.16 2.77 -1.51
C LEU A 251 -16.34 3.97 -0.57
N ARG A 252 -15.88 3.82 0.68
CA ARG A 252 -15.97 4.81 1.76
C ARG A 252 -14.69 5.63 1.92
N GLY A 253 -13.60 5.19 1.32
CA GLY A 253 -12.31 5.83 1.42
C GLY A 253 -12.25 7.10 0.59
N LEU A 254 -11.83 8.21 1.20
CA LEU A 254 -11.44 9.40 0.47
C LEU A 254 -10.20 9.06 -0.36
N SER A 255 -10.26 9.12 -1.69
CA SER A 255 -9.12 8.79 -2.56
C SER A 255 -7.83 9.52 -2.15
N GLY A 256 -7.96 10.76 -1.64
CA GLY A 256 -6.85 11.55 -1.11
C GLY A 256 -6.10 10.89 0.07
N THR A 257 -6.78 10.18 0.98
CA THR A 257 -6.08 9.49 2.09
C THR A 257 -5.25 8.32 1.60
N ARG A 258 -5.77 7.56 0.62
CA ARG A 258 -5.03 6.49 -0.05
C ARG A 258 -3.78 7.04 -0.75
N LEU A 259 -3.93 8.12 -1.53
CA LEU A 259 -2.80 8.75 -2.22
C LEU A 259 -1.71 9.20 -1.23
N MET A 260 -2.11 9.77 -0.09
CA MET A 260 -1.16 10.16 0.96
C MET A 260 -0.46 8.95 1.58
N GLN A 261 -1.19 7.87 1.89
CA GLN A 261 -0.60 6.63 2.40
C GLN A 261 0.43 6.06 1.43
N GLU A 262 0.08 5.96 0.14
CA GLU A 262 0.98 5.44 -0.86
C GLU A 262 2.18 6.35 -1.11
N TYR A 263 2.03 7.67 -0.98
CA TYR A 263 3.13 8.63 -1.08
C TYR A 263 4.15 8.47 0.05
N PHE A 264 3.69 8.32 1.28
CA PHE A 264 4.58 8.10 2.42
C PHE A 264 5.16 6.68 2.45
N ALA A 265 4.45 5.68 1.92
CA ALA A 265 4.93 4.30 1.87
C ALA A 265 5.91 4.06 0.71
N PHE A 266 5.63 4.58 -0.49
CA PHE A 266 6.40 4.29 -1.70
C PHE A 266 6.32 5.43 -2.73
N PRO A 267 6.99 6.58 -2.51
CA PRO A 267 6.86 7.76 -3.38
C PRO A 267 7.27 7.50 -4.83
N GLN A 268 8.14 6.52 -5.09
CA GLN A 268 8.60 6.16 -6.43
C GLN A 268 7.45 5.75 -7.34
N ARG A 269 6.32 5.25 -6.83
CA ARG A 269 5.15 4.91 -7.68
C ARG A 269 4.56 6.11 -8.43
N PHE A 270 4.87 7.34 -8.01
CA PHE A 270 4.38 8.57 -8.63
C PHE A 270 5.34 9.15 -9.66
N LEU A 271 6.48 8.50 -9.90
CA LEU A 271 7.51 8.98 -10.84
C LEU A 271 7.27 8.47 -12.27
N PHE A 272 6.01 8.28 -12.65
CA PHE A 272 5.61 7.87 -13.98
C PHE A 272 5.04 9.06 -14.75
N LEU A 273 5.34 9.10 -16.05
CA LEU A 273 4.73 10.04 -16.98
C LEU A 273 4.37 9.36 -18.29
N ASP A 274 3.30 9.85 -18.92
CA ASP A 274 2.89 9.47 -20.26
C ASP A 274 3.20 10.61 -21.24
N VAL A 275 3.81 10.27 -22.38
CA VAL A 275 3.86 11.14 -23.55
C VAL A 275 2.86 10.60 -24.58
N VAL A 276 1.76 11.33 -24.79
CA VAL A 276 0.63 10.90 -25.64
C VAL A 276 0.62 11.61 -27.00
N GLY A 277 -0.09 11.07 -27.99
CA GLY A 277 -0.17 11.65 -29.33
C GLY A 277 1.05 11.35 -30.22
N LEU A 278 1.78 10.27 -29.94
CA LEU A 278 3.01 9.89 -30.64
C LEU A 278 2.75 9.14 -31.95
N ARG A 279 1.53 8.61 -32.17
CA ARG A 279 1.23 7.77 -33.34
C ARG A 279 1.58 8.43 -34.68
N PRO A 280 1.25 9.71 -34.93
CA PRO A 280 1.62 10.36 -36.19
C PRO A 280 3.14 10.52 -36.34
N SER A 281 3.86 10.79 -35.24
CA SER A 281 5.32 10.91 -35.24
C SER A 281 6.00 9.58 -35.51
N PHE A 282 5.49 8.49 -34.94
CA PHE A 282 5.96 7.13 -35.23
C PHE A 282 5.73 6.75 -36.69
N ALA A 283 4.52 6.97 -37.22
CA ALA A 283 4.20 6.71 -38.62
C ALA A 283 5.12 7.45 -39.61
N ALA A 284 5.58 8.65 -39.25
CA ALA A 284 6.52 9.45 -40.04
C ALA A 284 8.00 9.03 -39.90
N CYS A 285 8.32 8.04 -39.07
CA CYS A 285 9.68 7.54 -38.83
C CYS A 285 9.88 6.13 -39.38
N PRO A 286 10.34 5.97 -40.64
CA PRO A 286 10.58 4.65 -41.24
C PRO A 286 11.82 3.94 -40.67
N GLY A 287 12.69 4.66 -39.96
CA GLY A 287 13.91 4.10 -39.34
C GLY A 287 13.64 3.37 -38.02
N ASN A 288 14.73 2.89 -37.42
CA ASN A 288 14.74 2.22 -36.11
C ASN A 288 15.28 3.11 -34.98
N SER A 289 15.43 4.42 -35.22
CA SER A 289 15.94 5.40 -34.24
C SER A 289 15.03 6.62 -34.19
N PHE A 290 14.66 7.04 -32.98
CA PHE A 290 13.67 8.09 -32.72
C PHE A 290 14.11 8.97 -31.55
N ASP A 291 14.00 10.29 -31.69
CA ASP A 291 14.29 11.23 -30.61
C ASP A 291 12.97 11.79 -30.04
N LEU A 292 12.85 11.73 -28.71
CA LEU A 292 11.92 12.54 -27.93
C LEU A 292 12.68 13.66 -27.24
N VAL A 293 12.30 14.91 -27.49
CA VAL A 293 12.92 16.07 -26.84
C VAL A 293 11.87 16.80 -26.02
N LEU A 294 11.94 16.69 -24.70
CA LEU A 294 11.11 17.47 -23.80
C LEU A 294 11.80 18.81 -23.54
N LEU A 295 11.06 19.90 -23.72
CA LEU A 295 11.55 21.27 -23.56
C LEU A 295 10.98 21.88 -22.28
N PHE A 296 11.81 22.58 -21.51
CA PHE A 296 11.44 23.14 -20.20
C PHE A 296 11.66 24.65 -20.12
N ASP A 297 10.79 25.37 -19.41
CA ASP A 297 10.89 26.81 -19.11
C ASP A 297 11.99 27.15 -18.07
N ARG A 298 12.49 26.12 -17.38
CA ARG A 298 13.43 26.19 -16.27
C ARG A 298 14.67 25.36 -16.59
N TYR A 299 15.81 25.82 -16.08
CA TYR A 299 17.05 25.07 -16.10
C TYR A 299 17.44 24.70 -14.67
N GLU A 300 17.82 23.44 -14.48
CA GLU A 300 18.26 22.86 -13.22
C GLU A 300 19.72 22.38 -13.35
N ALA A 301 20.65 23.09 -12.72
CA ALA A 301 22.09 22.86 -12.87
C ALA A 301 22.54 21.49 -12.33
N SER A 302 21.87 20.94 -11.33
CA SER A 302 22.25 19.64 -10.76
C SER A 302 22.00 18.46 -11.69
N LEU A 303 21.31 18.66 -12.81
CA LEU A 303 21.07 17.62 -13.83
C LEU A 303 22.17 17.59 -14.90
N GLU A 304 23.11 18.55 -14.88
CA GLU A 304 24.24 18.53 -15.80
C GLU A 304 25.12 17.29 -15.58
N GLY A 305 25.47 16.62 -16.67
CA GLY A 305 26.25 15.38 -16.63
C GLY A 305 25.48 14.16 -16.10
N GLY A 306 24.26 14.33 -15.59
CA GLY A 306 23.42 13.24 -15.06
C GLY A 306 22.57 12.52 -16.13
N GLY A 307 22.92 12.64 -17.41
CA GLY A 307 22.16 12.04 -18.51
C GLY A 307 22.43 10.54 -18.65
N GLU A 308 21.58 9.71 -18.03
CA GLU A 308 21.67 8.26 -18.10
C GLU A 308 20.41 7.64 -18.72
N PRO A 309 20.50 6.58 -19.53
CA PRO A 309 19.33 5.90 -20.09
C PRO A 309 18.31 5.45 -19.03
N ALA A 310 18.79 5.03 -17.86
CA ALA A 310 17.94 4.60 -16.73
C ALA A 310 17.05 5.72 -16.17
N ASN A 311 17.34 7.00 -16.46
CA ASN A 311 16.48 8.11 -16.07
C ASN A 311 15.12 8.08 -16.78
N PHE A 312 15.01 7.41 -17.93
CA PHE A 312 13.77 7.23 -18.67
C PHE A 312 13.58 5.75 -18.99
N SER A 313 13.15 4.98 -18.00
CA SER A 313 12.93 3.54 -18.17
C SER A 313 11.57 3.25 -18.79
N LEU A 314 11.55 2.36 -19.78
CA LEU A 314 10.35 1.81 -20.41
C LEU A 314 10.02 0.43 -19.82
N ASN A 315 8.83 -0.07 -20.13
CA ASN A 315 8.34 -1.39 -19.69
C ASN A 315 8.33 -1.53 -18.15
N CYS A 316 8.14 -0.44 -17.43
CA CYS A 316 8.08 -0.42 -15.97
C CYS A 316 6.64 -0.45 -15.47
N VAL A 317 6.39 -1.16 -14.37
CA VAL A 317 5.08 -1.25 -13.71
C VAL A 317 5.23 -1.29 -12.19
N PRO A 318 4.48 -0.48 -11.44
CA PRO A 318 4.42 -0.62 -9.99
C PRO A 318 3.69 -1.92 -9.61
N ALA A 319 4.20 -2.61 -8.59
CA ALA A 319 3.63 -3.86 -8.12
C ALA A 319 3.68 -3.98 -6.59
N ILE A 320 2.65 -4.57 -6.02
CA ILE A 320 2.44 -4.69 -4.57
C ILE A 320 2.38 -6.15 -4.14
N ASN A 321 2.99 -6.48 -3.00
CA ASN A 321 2.88 -7.80 -2.37
C ASN A 321 1.55 -7.92 -1.63
N LEU A 322 0.47 -7.96 -2.41
CA LEU A 322 -0.89 -8.09 -1.95
C LEU A 322 -1.67 -8.90 -2.99
N PHE A 323 -2.26 -10.01 -2.57
CA PHE A 323 -2.96 -10.93 -3.44
C PHE A 323 -4.04 -11.67 -2.65
N GLU A 324 -5.07 -12.15 -3.36
CA GLU A 324 -6.13 -12.94 -2.76
C GLU A 324 -5.65 -14.35 -2.46
N ARG A 325 -6.02 -14.85 -1.28
CA ARG A 325 -5.78 -16.23 -0.87
C ARG A 325 -6.96 -16.72 -0.06
N ARG A 326 -7.37 -17.97 -0.28
CA ARG A 326 -8.34 -18.64 0.60
C ARG A 326 -7.66 -19.01 1.90
N ALA A 327 -8.23 -18.58 3.02
CA ALA A 327 -7.81 -19.00 4.34
C ALA A 327 -8.23 -20.46 4.63
N GLU A 328 -7.63 -21.03 5.67
CA GLU A 328 -8.01 -22.33 6.20
C GLU A 328 -9.44 -22.32 6.73
N ARG A 329 -10.11 -23.47 6.64
CA ARG A 329 -11.46 -23.62 7.18
C ARG A 329 -11.43 -23.50 8.70
N ILE A 330 -12.37 -22.73 9.23
CA ILE A 330 -12.58 -22.51 10.65
C ILE A 330 -13.78 -23.38 11.05
N THR A 331 -13.59 -24.26 12.03
CA THR A 331 -14.70 -24.93 12.70
C THR A 331 -15.27 -23.97 13.72
N VAL A 332 -16.55 -23.64 13.58
CA VAL A 332 -17.27 -22.75 14.49
C VAL A 332 -17.81 -23.58 15.66
N ASP A 333 -17.60 -23.11 16.89
CA ASP A 333 -18.17 -23.67 18.10
C ASP A 333 -18.62 -22.57 19.07
N ASP A 334 -19.48 -22.91 20.02
CA ASP A 334 -20.04 -21.95 20.99
C ASP A 334 -19.09 -21.65 22.16
N SER A 335 -17.87 -22.20 22.15
CA SER A 335 -16.91 -22.01 23.24
C SER A 335 -16.12 -20.71 23.11
N THR A 336 -16.05 -20.16 21.89
CA THR A 336 -15.29 -18.95 21.58
C THR A 336 -16.12 -18.00 20.71
N THR A 337 -15.92 -16.70 20.90
CA THR A 337 -16.63 -15.66 20.15
C THR A 337 -15.79 -15.08 19.00
N ALA A 338 -14.51 -15.45 18.93
CA ALA A 338 -13.56 -14.91 17.97
C ALA A 338 -12.65 -16.03 17.45
N PHE A 339 -12.60 -16.17 16.14
CA PHE A 339 -11.89 -17.25 15.46
C PHE A 339 -10.70 -16.70 14.68
N GLN A 340 -9.50 -17.23 14.93
CA GLN A 340 -8.31 -16.79 14.23
C GLN A 340 -8.37 -17.16 12.75
N VAL A 341 -8.13 -16.18 11.87
CA VAL A 341 -8.01 -16.39 10.43
C VAL A 341 -6.57 -16.78 10.09
N ILE A 342 -6.38 -18.02 9.64
CA ILE A 342 -5.07 -18.57 9.30
C ILE A 342 -4.99 -18.75 7.77
N PRO A 343 -4.15 -18.00 7.05
CA PRO A 343 -4.03 -18.12 5.59
C PRO A 343 -3.44 -19.46 5.14
N ASP A 344 -2.49 -20.00 5.90
CA ASP A 344 -1.80 -21.25 5.61
C ASP A 344 -1.18 -21.80 6.90
N ARG A 345 -1.60 -23.00 7.33
CA ARG A 345 -1.06 -23.61 8.57
C ARG A 345 0.39 -24.07 8.45
N LEU A 346 0.84 -24.42 7.24
CA LEU A 346 2.20 -24.90 7.01
C LEU A 346 3.20 -23.74 6.91
N ALA A 347 2.70 -22.54 6.57
CA ALA A 347 3.49 -21.34 6.38
C ALA A 347 2.96 -20.16 7.21
N GLY A 348 2.55 -20.40 8.46
CA GLY A 348 1.81 -19.43 9.29
C GLY A 348 2.52 -18.10 9.57
N ASN A 349 3.85 -18.02 9.40
CA ASN A 349 4.61 -16.77 9.54
C ASN A 349 4.92 -16.08 8.21
N ASP A 350 4.65 -16.73 7.07
CA ASP A 350 5.02 -16.21 5.75
C ASP A 350 3.89 -15.35 5.13
N PHE A 351 2.68 -15.43 5.72
CA PHE A 351 1.51 -14.66 5.31
C PHE A 351 1.01 -13.79 6.47
N GLU A 352 0.48 -12.63 6.12
CA GLU A 352 -0.24 -11.74 7.02
C GLU A 352 -1.54 -11.32 6.34
N VAL A 353 -2.65 -11.37 7.08
CA VAL A 353 -3.96 -11.00 6.54
C VAL A 353 -4.02 -9.49 6.41
N PHE A 354 -4.09 -8.98 5.18
CA PHE A 354 -4.31 -7.55 4.93
C PHE A 354 -5.78 -7.17 5.17
N ASP A 355 -6.71 -7.90 4.55
CA ASP A 355 -8.16 -7.66 4.66
C ASP A 355 -8.93 -8.98 4.42
N ILE A 356 -10.21 -9.03 4.80
CA ILE A 356 -11.12 -10.15 4.55
C ILE A 356 -12.10 -9.77 3.45
N ALA A 357 -11.85 -10.28 2.25
CA ALA A 357 -12.67 -9.97 1.08
C ALA A 357 -14.10 -10.54 1.14
N ALA A 358 -14.26 -11.76 1.67
CA ALA A 358 -15.55 -12.42 1.79
C ALA A 358 -15.51 -13.54 2.84
N VAL A 359 -16.67 -13.84 3.43
CA VAL A 359 -16.84 -14.90 4.42
C VAL A 359 -18.06 -15.74 4.00
N ALA A 360 -17.82 -17.03 3.81
CA ALA A 360 -18.86 -18.01 3.52
C ALA A 360 -18.73 -19.19 4.50
N GLY A 361 -19.87 -19.68 4.99
CA GLY A 361 -19.98 -20.85 5.85
C GLY A 361 -20.74 -21.98 5.17
N TYR A 362 -20.67 -23.17 5.75
CA TYR A 362 -21.44 -24.34 5.32
C TYR A 362 -22.08 -24.97 6.54
N SER A 363 -23.39 -25.18 6.51
CA SER A 363 -24.11 -25.94 7.53
C SER A 363 -24.02 -27.44 7.24
N SER A 364 -24.48 -28.27 8.19
CA SER A 364 -24.61 -29.73 8.00
C SER A 364 -25.53 -30.13 6.84
N GLU A 365 -26.36 -29.20 6.33
CA GLU A 365 -27.31 -29.44 5.23
C GLU A 365 -26.80 -28.95 3.86
N THR A 366 -25.50 -28.67 3.71
CA THR A 366 -24.81 -28.28 2.45
C THR A 366 -25.20 -26.94 1.81
N ASP A 367 -26.10 -26.17 2.41
CA ASP A 367 -26.36 -24.80 1.96
C ASP A 367 -25.18 -23.87 2.33
N GLU A 368 -24.75 -23.08 1.35
CA GLU A 368 -23.73 -22.04 1.52
C GLU A 368 -24.36 -20.84 2.23
N LEU A 369 -23.82 -20.50 3.40
CA LEU A 369 -24.24 -19.36 4.21
C LEU A 369 -23.34 -18.17 3.92
N GLN A 370 -23.90 -17.07 3.43
CA GLN A 370 -23.15 -15.85 3.15
C GLN A 370 -23.19 -14.92 4.35
N PHE A 371 -22.01 -14.46 4.81
CA PHE A 371 -21.89 -13.47 5.87
C PHE A 371 -21.46 -12.12 5.31
N LEU A 372 -22.11 -11.05 5.77
CA LEU A 372 -21.81 -9.68 5.34
C LEU A 372 -20.92 -8.96 6.36
N PRO A 373 -20.06 -8.01 5.96
CA PRO A 373 -19.29 -7.26 6.93
C PRO A 373 -20.23 -6.38 7.79
N LEU A 374 -20.17 -6.51 9.12
CA LEU A 374 -21.07 -5.86 10.06
C LEU A 374 -21.09 -4.33 9.90
N PHE A 375 -19.94 -3.74 9.57
CA PHE A 375 -19.82 -2.30 9.44
C PHE A 375 -19.72 -1.80 8.00
N ASP A 376 -19.75 -2.69 7.00
CA ASP A 376 -19.71 -2.31 5.57
C ASP A 376 -21.08 -2.35 4.89
N VAL A 377 -22.17 -2.34 5.68
CA VAL A 377 -23.53 -2.56 5.15
C VAL A 377 -23.89 -1.52 4.06
N PRO A 378 -24.30 -1.95 2.85
CA PRO A 378 -24.88 -1.06 1.85
C PRO A 378 -26.19 -0.44 2.35
N HIS A 379 -26.71 0.59 1.67
CA HIS A 379 -27.94 1.30 2.07
C HIS A 379 -29.22 0.44 2.12
N ALA A 380 -29.15 -0.85 1.76
CA ALA A 380 -30.19 -1.85 1.97
C ALA A 380 -29.53 -3.21 2.28
N ASP A 381 -30.09 -3.99 3.21
CA ASP A 381 -29.63 -5.35 3.48
C ASP A 381 -29.78 -6.22 2.22
N PRO A 382 -28.68 -6.81 1.71
CA PRO A 382 -28.76 -7.77 0.62
C PRO A 382 -29.69 -8.93 1.01
N THR A 383 -30.69 -9.20 0.18
CA THR A 383 -31.55 -10.38 0.33
C THR A 383 -30.69 -11.65 0.26
N GLY A 384 -30.70 -12.47 1.32
CA GLY A 384 -30.01 -13.77 1.36
C GLY A 384 -28.79 -13.86 2.28
N ALA A 385 -28.42 -12.79 3.01
CA ALA A 385 -27.41 -12.90 4.05
C ALA A 385 -27.88 -13.82 5.19
N SER A 386 -26.97 -14.62 5.73
CA SER A 386 -27.24 -15.50 6.88
C SER A 386 -26.81 -14.89 8.21
N GLY A 387 -26.02 -13.82 8.17
CA GLY A 387 -25.48 -13.13 9.33
C GLY A 387 -24.45 -12.09 8.93
N TYR A 388 -23.83 -11.48 9.93
CA TYR A 388 -22.73 -10.55 9.76
C TYR A 388 -21.42 -11.13 10.31
N PHE A 389 -20.30 -10.60 9.85
CA PHE A 389 -19.00 -10.84 10.46
C PHE A 389 -18.33 -9.53 10.85
N ASN A 390 -17.56 -9.58 11.94
CA ASN A 390 -16.66 -8.52 12.34
C ASN A 390 -15.22 -9.03 12.33
N VAL A 391 -14.29 -8.14 12.03
CA VAL A 391 -12.86 -8.42 11.97
C VAL A 391 -12.18 -7.65 13.10
N GLN A 392 -11.32 -8.36 13.84
CA GLN A 392 -10.50 -7.78 14.89
C GLN A 392 -9.03 -8.07 14.60
N ARG A 393 -8.21 -7.04 14.59
CA ARG A 393 -6.77 -7.14 14.39
C ARG A 393 -6.06 -6.93 15.71
N GLU A 394 -5.16 -7.84 16.05
CA GLU A 394 -4.34 -7.77 17.25
C GLU A 394 -2.85 -7.87 16.90
N PRO A 395 -1.95 -7.19 17.64
CA PRO A 395 -0.52 -7.39 17.48
C PRO A 395 -0.15 -8.84 17.73
N ARG A 396 0.68 -9.42 16.86
CA ARG A 396 1.13 -10.81 17.03
C ARG A 396 1.96 -10.93 18.30
N LEU A 397 1.71 -11.98 19.08
CA LEU A 397 2.53 -12.27 20.24
C LEU A 397 3.83 -12.95 19.81
N ALA A 398 4.96 -12.47 20.34
CA ALA A 398 6.26 -13.09 20.07
C ALA A 398 6.26 -14.55 20.57
N SER A 399 6.57 -15.48 19.66
CA SER A 399 6.70 -16.90 20.01
C SER A 399 7.86 -17.12 20.98
N ASP A 400 7.79 -18.17 21.80
CA ASP A 400 8.86 -18.49 22.76
C ASP A 400 10.19 -18.77 22.06
N ARG A 401 10.14 -19.31 20.84
CA ARG A 401 11.31 -19.45 19.98
C ARG A 401 11.88 -18.09 19.59
N SER A 402 11.04 -17.16 19.13
CA SER A 402 11.46 -15.80 18.79
C SER A 402 12.05 -15.03 19.97
N LYS A 403 11.57 -15.28 21.19
CA LYS A 403 12.14 -14.69 22.42
C LYS A 403 13.52 -15.25 22.76
N ARG A 404 13.80 -16.51 22.40
CA ARG A 404 15.08 -17.20 22.67
C ARG A 404 16.13 -16.96 21.59
N GLU A 405 15.74 -17.07 20.33
CA GLU A 405 16.63 -17.04 19.17
C GLU A 405 16.70 -15.65 18.50
N GLY A 406 15.85 -14.72 18.91
CA GLY A 406 15.65 -13.43 18.25
C GLY A 406 14.63 -13.52 17.10
N PRO A 407 13.96 -12.41 16.76
CA PRO A 407 12.96 -12.39 15.70
C PRO A 407 13.61 -12.40 14.31
N ARG A 408 12.92 -12.98 13.31
CA ARG A 408 13.36 -12.97 11.90
C ARG A 408 13.42 -11.55 11.31
N SER A 409 12.62 -10.65 11.84
CA SER A 409 12.49 -9.24 11.44
C SER A 409 12.14 -8.41 12.67
N ALA A 410 12.47 -7.12 12.67
CA ALA A 410 11.97 -6.19 13.68
C ALA A 410 10.44 -6.00 13.59
N TYR A 411 9.84 -6.37 12.45
CA TYR A 411 8.40 -6.35 12.25
C TYR A 411 7.75 -7.59 12.84
N VAL A 412 6.90 -7.39 13.86
CA VAL A 412 6.21 -8.45 14.60
C VAL A 412 4.97 -8.96 13.86
N GLY A 413 4.31 -8.09 13.09
CA GLY A 413 3.07 -8.38 12.39
C GLY A 413 1.84 -8.41 13.28
N SER A 414 0.71 -8.75 12.68
CA SER A 414 -0.60 -8.84 13.31
C SER A 414 -1.26 -10.19 13.05
N GLU A 415 -2.27 -10.48 13.87
CA GLU A 415 -3.19 -11.59 13.71
C GLU A 415 -4.59 -11.02 13.54
N VAL A 416 -5.39 -11.72 12.75
CA VAL A 416 -6.76 -11.34 12.45
C VAL A 416 -7.70 -12.39 12.99
N PHE A 417 -8.71 -11.93 13.73
CA PHE A 417 -9.77 -12.74 14.30
C PHE A 417 -11.10 -12.32 13.70
N LEU A 418 -11.99 -13.29 13.53
CA LEU A 418 -13.29 -13.14 12.95
C LEU A 418 -14.35 -13.52 13.99
N SER A 419 -15.35 -12.66 14.16
CA SER A 419 -16.53 -12.94 14.97
C SER A 419 -17.76 -12.97 14.08
N LEU A 420 -18.65 -13.92 14.32
CA LEU A 420 -19.94 -14.01 13.62
C LEU A 420 -21.03 -13.39 14.49
N VAL A 421 -21.98 -12.73 13.84
CA VAL A 421 -23.12 -12.07 14.48
C VAL A 421 -24.38 -12.48 13.73
N ASP A 422 -25.36 -12.98 14.46
CA ASP A 422 -26.65 -13.33 13.87
C ASP A 422 -27.42 -12.08 13.41
N LEU A 423 -28.43 -12.28 12.57
CA LEU A 423 -29.31 -11.19 12.09
C LEU A 423 -30.25 -10.63 13.18
N HIS A 424 -30.41 -11.31 14.32
CA HIS A 424 -31.49 -11.08 15.28
C HIS A 424 -31.02 -10.94 16.73
#